data_AF-A0A378KUL7-F1
#
_entry.id   AF-A0A378KUL7-F1
#
_cell.length_a   1.000
_cell.length_b   1.000
_cell.length_c   1.000
_cell.angle_alpha   90.00
_cell.angle_beta   90.00
_cell.angle_gamma   90.00
#
_symmetry.space_group_name_H-M   'P 1'
#
loop_
_entity.id
_entity.type
_entity.pdbx_description
1 polymer ?
#
loop_
_entity_poly.entity_id
_entity_poly.type
_entity_poly.pdbx_seq_one_letter_code
_entity_poly.pdbx_strand_id
1 'polypeptide(L)'
;MPDKSIVSKIYDLLRREKSRNNPLVGEVSYSSKKTSEIISGPYVRGNAMFSNISELIKSANSEVFLCFYKFQNDSVAGLKILEALADLKAKADMEQRPFKVKIIINKKTGLSSLIQGDGRKSPIDIPYLLQLNSEHFDVQIGFHEHKAFNSSHSKLVLCDGKDAAILTGDPTFANSMDDKQNWVEVATVCKDAGLVSGFRGQFVSLWNNDTVRLGHSGKKEKLVHAHPELNDQQNDHKNDRKRSLLLSKTPSASPFIRHRSPYKSALLTLLDSSKSSVKIMVNNLNDKDILNALLRCAKRGVQVELLLGRYHGESAEKLPFAGGTNVDSINYLLSRATTSEVREKLSLRWACQPDGTLVQNMSENSIHAKVVIVDESHVLTGSSLMDKQSSRSGESDILFKSKKMARQYINEAFDPIFSLARDAHTHNIQKPLARHEIKANLQLATSKEELILIVKDYIYMREYEDNFTGFRQFASFFSNQSKFDRKNKIEDAKSILQLLNDGTGEISAIQTDGLLLEIYDKASSFIRSNPALE
;
A
#
# COMPACT_ATOMS: atom_id res chain seq x y z
N MET A 1 -35.09 -21.09 1.38
CA MET A 1 -34.65 -19.71 1.71
C MET A 1 -33.74 -19.23 0.58
N PRO A 2 -33.88 -18.00 0.06
CA PRO A 2 -32.98 -17.51 -0.98
C PRO A 2 -31.53 -17.52 -0.49
N ASP A 3 -30.59 -17.91 -1.35
CA ASP A 3 -29.16 -17.96 -1.01
C ASP A 3 -28.67 -16.57 -0.61
N LYS A 4 -28.19 -16.43 0.63
CA LYS A 4 -27.66 -15.16 1.15
C LYS A 4 -26.49 -14.70 0.29
N SER A 5 -26.40 -13.39 0.04
CA SER A 5 -25.23 -12.82 -0.63
C SER A 5 -23.96 -13.15 0.17
N ILE A 6 -22.82 -13.30 -0.52
CA ILE A 6 -21.54 -13.53 0.16
C ILE A 6 -21.21 -12.42 1.17
N VAL A 7 -21.60 -11.18 0.86
CA VAL A 7 -21.47 -10.03 1.76
C VAL A 7 -22.29 -10.23 3.04
N SER A 8 -23.54 -10.70 2.93
CA SER A 8 -24.36 -11.05 4.10
C SER A 8 -23.76 -12.22 4.90
N LYS A 9 -23.22 -13.25 4.24
CA LYS A 9 -22.54 -14.38 4.90
C LYS A 9 -21.31 -13.92 5.69
N ILE A 10 -20.52 -13.00 5.11
CA ILE A 10 -19.35 -12.41 5.78
C ILE A 10 -19.78 -11.59 6.99
N TYR A 11 -20.80 -10.74 6.86
CA TYR A 11 -21.31 -9.97 8.00
C TYR A 11 -21.78 -10.88 9.15
N ASP A 12 -22.54 -11.94 8.83
CA ASP A 12 -23.04 -12.89 9.83
C ASP A 12 -21.90 -13.70 10.47
N LEU A 13 -20.84 -14.01 9.72
CA LEU A 13 -19.60 -14.57 10.26
C LEU A 13 -18.96 -13.61 11.26
N LEU A 14 -18.69 -12.36 10.84
CA LEU A 14 -18.02 -11.37 11.67
C LEU A 14 -18.81 -11.05 12.95
N ARG A 15 -20.13 -10.92 12.86
CA ARG A 15 -20.99 -10.71 14.03
C ARG A 15 -20.88 -11.84 15.05
N ARG A 16 -20.82 -13.10 14.59
CA ARG A 16 -20.61 -14.27 15.46
C ARG A 16 -19.20 -14.33 16.03
N GLU A 17 -18.20 -13.82 15.30
CA GLU A 17 -16.83 -13.74 15.83
C GLU A 17 -16.68 -12.65 16.89
N LYS A 18 -17.42 -11.54 16.79
CA LYS A 18 -17.44 -10.46 17.80
C LYS A 18 -17.99 -10.94 19.16
N SER A 19 -18.80 -12.01 19.20
CA SER A 19 -19.39 -12.55 20.43
C SER A 19 -18.60 -13.69 21.09
N ARG A 20 -17.37 -13.99 20.65
CA ARG A 20 -16.54 -15.09 21.18
C ARG A 20 -15.54 -14.60 22.24
N ASN A 21 -14.97 -15.53 23.02
CA ASN A 21 -13.97 -15.28 24.08
C ASN A 21 -12.68 -14.56 23.62
N ASN A 22 -12.43 -14.47 22.31
CA ASN A 22 -11.43 -13.59 21.72
C ASN A 22 -12.12 -12.78 20.61
N PRO A 23 -12.78 -11.66 20.96
CA PRO A 23 -13.65 -10.95 20.05
C PRO A 23 -12.84 -10.29 18.92
N LEU A 24 -13.49 -10.10 17.76
CA LEU A 24 -12.99 -9.19 16.74
C LEU A 24 -12.72 -7.82 17.35
N VAL A 25 -11.57 -7.25 17.02
CA VAL A 25 -11.22 -5.88 17.39
C VAL A 25 -11.51 -4.99 16.20
N GLY A 26 -12.49 -4.11 16.34
CA GLY A 26 -12.91 -3.16 15.31
C GLY A 26 -14.41 -3.07 15.08
N GLU A 27 -14.78 -2.22 14.13
CA GLU A 27 -16.17 -1.97 13.73
C GLU A 27 -16.51 -2.67 12.42
N VAL A 28 -17.73 -3.18 12.36
CA VAL A 28 -18.31 -3.77 11.16
C VAL A 28 -19.68 -3.13 10.93
N SER A 29 -19.73 -2.22 9.97
CA SER A 29 -20.98 -1.58 9.52
C SER A 29 -21.35 -2.08 8.13
N TYR A 30 -22.59 -1.88 7.70
CA TYR A 30 -23.04 -2.34 6.39
C TYR A 30 -24.01 -1.36 5.73
N SER A 31 -24.17 -1.51 4.42
CA SER A 31 -25.25 -0.88 3.65
C SER A 31 -26.05 -1.93 2.87
N SER A 32 -27.36 -1.75 2.83
CA SER A 32 -28.29 -2.47 1.96
C SER A 32 -28.51 -1.77 0.61
N LYS A 33 -28.14 -0.48 0.50
CA LYS A 33 -28.33 0.35 -0.70
C LYS A 33 -27.49 -0.15 -1.86
N LYS A 34 -27.94 0.16 -3.09
CA LYS A 34 -27.22 -0.24 -4.30
C LYS A 34 -25.89 0.50 -4.36
N THR A 35 -24.79 -0.24 -4.37
CA THR A 35 -23.43 0.28 -4.32
C THR A 35 -23.14 1.40 -5.33
N SER A 36 -23.64 1.31 -6.56
CA SER A 36 -23.40 2.32 -7.60
C SER A 36 -24.03 3.70 -7.32
N GLU A 37 -24.91 3.80 -6.33
CA GLU A 37 -25.57 5.05 -5.92
C GLU A 37 -24.83 5.72 -4.76
N ILE A 38 -24.00 4.96 -4.03
CA ILE A 38 -23.40 5.39 -2.76
C ILE A 38 -21.87 5.31 -2.75
N ILE A 39 -21.24 4.70 -3.75
CA ILE A 39 -19.79 4.57 -3.88
C ILE A 39 -19.34 5.14 -5.23
N SER A 40 -18.28 5.96 -5.20
CA SER A 40 -17.54 6.42 -6.38
C SER A 40 -16.04 6.10 -6.26
N GLY A 41 -15.36 6.09 -7.42
CA GLY A 41 -13.99 5.61 -7.59
C GLY A 41 -13.93 4.31 -8.42
N PRO A 42 -12.73 3.75 -8.65
CA PRO A 42 -11.48 4.14 -8.03
C PRO A 42 -10.96 5.48 -8.55
N TYR A 43 -10.44 6.31 -7.67
CA TYR A 43 -9.57 7.41 -8.08
C TYR A 43 -8.14 6.89 -8.01
N VAL A 44 -7.51 6.70 -9.17
CA VAL A 44 -6.23 5.99 -9.31
C VAL A 44 -5.09 7.00 -9.32
N ARG A 45 -4.03 6.72 -8.56
CA ARG A 45 -2.82 7.58 -8.38
C ARG A 45 -3.10 8.90 -7.65
N GLY A 46 -2.00 9.52 -7.22
CA GLY A 46 -1.99 10.69 -6.34
C GLY A 46 -2.83 11.86 -6.84
N ASN A 47 -2.65 12.32 -8.08
CA ASN A 47 -3.31 13.53 -8.55
C ASN A 47 -4.84 13.40 -8.61
N ALA A 48 -5.35 12.36 -9.27
CA ALA A 48 -6.80 12.11 -9.34
C ALA A 48 -7.39 11.87 -7.94
N MET A 49 -6.70 11.08 -7.11
CA MET A 49 -7.11 10.82 -5.73
C MET A 49 -7.21 12.10 -4.92
N PHE A 50 -6.11 12.83 -4.75
CA PHE A 50 -6.08 14.00 -3.87
C PHE A 50 -6.84 15.21 -4.41
N SER A 51 -7.07 15.31 -5.72
CA SER A 51 -7.99 16.30 -6.26
C SER A 51 -9.44 16.00 -5.85
N ASN A 52 -9.88 14.74 -5.94
CA ASN A 52 -11.22 14.37 -5.45
C ASN A 52 -11.36 14.48 -3.93
N ILE A 53 -10.29 14.19 -3.18
CA ILE A 53 -10.26 14.42 -1.72
C ILE A 53 -10.34 15.91 -1.38
N SER A 54 -9.61 16.76 -2.12
CA SER A 54 -9.66 18.21 -1.97
C SER A 54 -11.07 18.75 -2.17
N GLU A 55 -11.74 18.36 -3.27
CA GLU A 55 -13.14 18.72 -3.53
C GLU A 55 -14.09 18.22 -2.45
N LEU A 56 -13.88 16.99 -1.95
CA LEU A 56 -14.68 16.44 -0.88
C LEU A 56 -14.56 17.27 0.42
N ILE A 57 -13.33 17.68 0.76
CA ILE A 57 -13.08 18.55 1.91
C ILE A 57 -13.78 19.89 1.69
N LYS A 58 -13.59 20.55 0.54
CA LYS A 58 -14.23 21.84 0.22
C LYS A 58 -15.76 21.82 0.28
N SER A 59 -16.39 20.68 0.00
CA SER A 59 -17.85 20.56 0.07
C SER A 59 -18.41 20.44 1.49
N ALA A 60 -17.55 20.25 2.50
CA ALA A 60 -17.97 20.12 3.88
C ALA A 60 -18.56 21.42 4.46
N ASN A 61 -19.34 21.27 5.54
CA ASN A 61 -20.21 22.31 6.08
C ASN A 61 -20.05 22.52 7.59
N SER A 62 -19.55 21.54 8.31
CA SER A 62 -19.52 21.57 9.77
C SER A 62 -18.27 20.91 10.34
N GLU A 63 -17.81 19.82 9.72
CA GLU A 63 -16.65 19.11 10.23
C GLU A 63 -15.92 18.31 9.16
N VAL A 64 -14.60 18.24 9.33
CA VAL A 64 -13.69 17.40 8.53
C VAL A 64 -12.78 16.63 9.46
N PHE A 65 -12.82 15.30 9.38
CA PHE A 65 -11.91 14.42 10.11
C PHE A 65 -10.93 13.72 9.17
N LEU A 66 -9.64 13.84 9.47
CA LEU A 66 -8.54 13.32 8.67
C LEU A 66 -7.72 12.35 9.50
N CYS A 67 -7.51 11.12 9.03
CA CYS A 67 -6.60 10.16 9.65
C CYS A 67 -5.62 9.65 8.62
N PHE A 68 -4.32 9.78 8.88
CA PHE A 68 -3.26 9.30 7.99
C PHE A 68 -2.14 8.61 8.78
N TYR A 69 -1.46 7.67 8.13
CA TYR A 69 -0.23 7.07 8.66
C TYR A 69 0.95 8.04 8.52
N LYS A 70 1.00 8.76 7.40
CA LYS A 70 2.00 9.79 7.10
C LYS A 70 1.31 11.00 6.50
N PHE A 71 1.92 12.16 6.71
CA PHE A 71 1.54 13.40 6.04
C PHE A 71 2.85 14.12 5.69
N GLN A 72 2.90 14.82 4.56
CA GLN A 72 4.01 15.67 4.17
C GLN A 72 3.44 16.92 3.51
N ASN A 73 3.61 18.07 4.16
CA ASN A 73 2.96 19.33 3.76
C ASN A 73 3.48 19.88 2.44
N ASP A 74 4.74 19.58 2.13
CA ASP A 74 5.47 19.99 0.93
C ASP A 74 5.25 19.05 -0.26
N SER A 75 4.44 18.02 -0.08
CA SER A 75 4.00 17.12 -1.14
C SER A 75 2.77 17.72 -1.85
N VAL A 76 2.63 17.54 -3.17
CA VAL A 76 1.45 18.02 -3.95
C VAL A 76 0.14 17.50 -3.34
N ALA A 77 0.13 16.26 -2.87
CA ALA A 77 -1.00 15.68 -2.16
C ALA A 77 -1.32 16.42 -0.84
N GLY A 78 -0.29 16.73 -0.05
CA GLY A 78 -0.41 17.51 1.17
C GLY A 78 -0.91 18.94 0.90
N LEU A 79 -0.31 19.62 -0.08
CA LEU A 79 -0.71 20.96 -0.50
C LEU A 79 -2.19 21.03 -0.91
N LYS A 80 -2.68 20.08 -1.72
CA LYS A 80 -4.11 20.01 -2.11
C LYS A 80 -5.05 19.90 -0.91
N ILE A 81 -4.65 19.19 0.14
CA ILE A 81 -5.43 19.08 1.38
C ILE A 81 -5.35 20.40 2.17
N LEU A 82 -4.16 20.99 2.30
CA LEU A 82 -3.97 22.26 3.02
C LEU A 82 -4.72 23.42 2.36
N GLU A 83 -4.69 23.51 1.04
CA GLU A 83 -5.48 24.47 0.24
C GLU A 83 -6.98 24.29 0.48
N ALA A 84 -7.47 23.04 0.47
CA ALA A 84 -8.89 22.77 0.77
C ALA A 84 -9.31 23.20 2.17
N LEU A 85 -8.43 23.03 3.18
CA LEU A 85 -8.70 23.49 4.54
C LEU A 85 -8.68 25.03 4.63
N ALA A 86 -7.80 25.70 3.88
CA ALA A 86 -7.78 27.16 3.80
C ALA A 86 -9.06 27.72 3.13
N ASP A 87 -9.53 27.08 2.06
CA ASP A 87 -10.79 27.43 1.39
C ASP A 87 -11.99 27.26 2.35
N LEU A 88 -12.03 26.16 3.10
CA LEU A 88 -13.05 25.93 4.12
C LEU A 88 -13.01 26.96 5.24
N LYS A 89 -11.83 27.36 5.69
CA LYS A 89 -11.68 28.43 6.68
C LYS A 89 -12.28 29.73 6.16
N ALA A 90 -11.94 30.14 4.94
CA ALA A 90 -12.49 31.35 4.33
C ALA A 90 -14.02 31.29 4.24
N LYS A 91 -14.56 30.12 3.85
CA LYS A 91 -16.01 29.87 3.84
C LYS A 91 -16.63 29.99 5.24
N ALA A 92 -16.05 29.35 6.25
CA ALA A 92 -16.55 29.37 7.63
C ALA A 92 -16.56 30.79 8.21
N ASP A 93 -15.50 31.57 7.97
CA ASP A 93 -15.40 32.96 8.41
C ASP A 93 -16.42 33.87 7.71
N MET A 94 -16.57 33.72 6.39
CA MET A 94 -17.55 34.47 5.60
C MET A 94 -19.00 34.16 6.04
N GLU A 95 -19.30 32.88 6.31
CA GLU A 95 -20.62 32.43 6.73
C GLU A 95 -20.86 32.59 8.24
N GLN A 96 -19.85 33.02 9.01
CA GLN A 96 -19.86 33.07 10.48
C GLN A 96 -20.31 31.76 11.13
N ARG A 97 -19.93 30.63 10.53
CA ARG A 97 -20.43 29.31 10.89
C ARG A 97 -19.33 28.49 11.55
N PRO A 98 -19.57 27.92 12.75
CA PRO A 98 -18.56 27.12 13.42
C PRO A 98 -18.24 25.85 12.62
N PHE A 99 -16.95 25.59 12.48
CA PHE A 99 -16.41 24.49 11.69
C PHE A 99 -15.29 23.79 12.47
N LYS A 100 -15.27 22.46 12.47
CA LYS A 100 -14.29 21.65 13.21
C LYS A 100 -13.44 20.78 12.30
N VAL A 101 -12.13 20.87 12.45
CA VAL A 101 -11.17 20.01 11.75
C VAL A 101 -10.37 19.21 12.76
N LYS A 102 -10.43 17.88 12.67
CA LYS A 102 -9.67 16.99 13.57
C LYS A 102 -8.75 16.10 12.73
N ILE A 103 -7.45 16.16 13.00
CA ILE A 103 -6.43 15.46 12.22
C ILE A 103 -5.68 14.48 13.11
N ILE A 104 -5.64 13.19 12.74
CA ILE A 104 -4.84 12.17 13.41
C ILE A 104 -3.70 11.76 12.49
N ILE A 105 -2.46 11.97 12.93
CA ILE A 105 -1.27 11.46 12.25
C ILE A 105 -0.59 10.41 13.13
N ASN A 106 -0.20 9.29 12.54
CA ASN A 106 0.54 8.27 13.26
C ASN A 106 1.98 8.72 13.57
N LYS A 107 2.45 8.52 14.80
CA LYS A 107 3.79 8.93 15.25
C LYS A 107 4.49 7.81 16.00
N LYS A 108 5.66 7.39 15.50
CA LYS A 108 6.54 6.47 16.22
C LYS A 108 7.24 7.22 17.36
N THR A 109 7.38 6.55 18.50
CA THR A 109 7.99 7.11 19.71
C THR A 109 9.03 6.15 20.31
N GLY A 110 10.00 6.70 21.04
CA GLY A 110 11.04 5.93 21.73
C GLY A 110 12.15 5.44 20.80
N LEU A 111 12.72 4.29 21.11
CA LEU A 111 13.88 3.76 20.37
C LEU A 111 13.57 3.51 18.87
N SER A 112 12.30 3.25 18.52
CA SER A 112 11.90 2.98 17.14
C SER A 112 11.97 4.20 16.23
N SER A 113 11.82 5.42 16.75
CA SER A 113 11.97 6.65 15.96
C SER A 113 13.44 6.94 15.62
N LEU A 114 14.38 6.43 16.43
CA LEU A 114 15.83 6.53 16.14
C LEU A 114 16.25 5.57 15.01
N ILE A 115 15.58 4.42 14.90
CA ILE A 115 15.94 3.35 13.96
C ILE A 115 15.43 3.65 12.53
N GLN A 116 14.27 4.30 12.38
CA GLN A 116 13.68 4.51 11.05
C GLN A 116 14.10 5.81 10.36
N GLY A 117 14.94 6.63 10.99
CA GLY A 117 15.35 7.89 10.39
C GLY A 117 14.20 8.89 10.18
N ASP A 118 13.07 8.71 10.89
CA ASP A 118 11.97 9.68 11.01
C ASP A 118 12.44 10.89 11.85
N GLY A 119 13.59 11.47 11.47
CA GLY A 119 14.34 12.42 12.25
C GLY A 119 13.56 13.71 12.46
N ARG A 120 13.19 13.97 13.71
CA ARG A 120 12.88 15.25 14.39
C ARG A 120 11.85 16.22 13.77
N LYS A 121 11.59 16.21 12.47
CA LYS A 121 10.56 17.05 11.84
C LYS A 121 9.19 16.40 12.06
N SER A 122 8.27 17.19 12.60
CA SER A 122 6.87 16.81 12.65
C SER A 122 6.41 16.44 11.22
N PRO A 123 5.70 15.32 11.03
CA PRO A 123 5.19 14.95 9.71
C PRO A 123 4.25 16.03 9.13
N ILE A 124 3.70 16.88 10.00
CA ILE A 124 2.75 17.92 9.64
C ILE A 124 3.21 19.27 10.19
N ASP A 125 2.97 20.36 9.43
CA ASP A 125 3.33 21.72 9.82
C ASP A 125 2.25 22.24 10.77
N ILE A 126 2.45 21.93 12.05
CA ILE A 126 1.54 22.30 13.12
C ILE A 126 1.37 23.83 13.19
N PRO A 127 2.44 24.65 13.17
CA PRO A 127 2.29 26.11 13.13
C PRO A 127 1.38 26.60 12.00
N TYR A 128 1.59 26.13 10.76
CA TYR A 128 0.77 26.53 9.62
C TYR A 128 -0.71 26.18 9.82
N LEU A 129 -1.00 24.95 10.22
CA LEU A 129 -2.40 24.51 10.43
C LEU A 129 -3.08 25.23 11.59
N LEU A 130 -2.35 25.55 12.66
CA LEU A 130 -2.92 26.31 13.78
C LEU A 130 -3.16 27.77 13.44
N GLN A 131 -2.47 28.34 12.46
CA GLN A 131 -2.78 29.68 11.92
C GLN A 131 -4.12 29.70 11.17
N LEU A 132 -4.66 28.54 10.79
CA LEU A 132 -6.01 28.46 10.24
C LEU A 132 -7.10 28.62 11.31
N ASN A 133 -6.76 28.61 12.60
CA ASN A 133 -7.77 28.82 13.64
C ASN A 133 -8.35 30.23 13.58
N SER A 134 -9.68 30.33 13.73
CA SER A 134 -10.43 31.58 13.83
C SER A 134 -11.58 31.41 14.83
N GLU A 135 -12.41 32.43 14.99
CA GLU A 135 -13.65 32.34 15.77
C GLU A 135 -14.60 31.24 15.23
N HIS A 136 -14.57 31.01 13.92
CA HIS A 136 -15.48 30.10 13.22
C HIS A 136 -14.81 28.81 12.72
N PHE A 137 -13.49 28.66 12.90
CA PHE A 137 -12.73 27.51 12.39
C PHE A 137 -11.78 26.97 13.47
N ASP A 138 -12.04 25.76 13.97
CA ASP A 138 -11.23 25.08 14.99
C ASP A 138 -10.50 23.86 14.41
N VAL A 139 -9.18 23.91 14.38
CA VAL A 139 -8.27 22.84 13.95
C VAL A 139 -7.57 22.25 15.16
N GLN A 140 -7.72 20.95 15.36
CA GLN A 140 -6.94 20.18 16.33
C GLN A 140 -6.18 19.04 15.67
N ILE A 141 -4.91 18.90 16.04
CA ILE A 141 -3.99 17.90 15.47
C ILE A 141 -3.55 16.95 16.57
N GLY A 142 -3.97 15.70 16.47
CA GLY A 142 -3.58 14.60 17.33
C GLY A 142 -2.51 13.72 16.70
N PHE A 143 -1.53 13.31 17.49
CA PHE A 143 -0.59 12.25 17.14
C PHE A 143 -0.97 10.96 17.83
N HIS A 144 -1.20 9.90 17.04
CA HIS A 144 -1.31 8.54 17.58
C HIS A 144 0.08 8.00 17.86
N GLU A 145 0.48 8.03 19.13
CA GLU A 145 1.80 7.62 19.59
C GLU A 145 1.88 6.12 19.81
N HIS A 146 2.87 5.47 19.18
CA HIS A 146 3.17 4.05 19.43
C HIS A 146 4.67 3.76 19.43
N LYS A 147 5.07 2.67 20.08
CA LYS A 147 6.48 2.32 20.26
C LYS A 147 7.02 1.33 19.22
N ALA A 148 6.24 0.34 18.79
CA ALA A 148 6.71 -0.71 17.87
C ALA A 148 5.56 -1.45 17.17
N PHE A 149 4.55 -1.83 17.93
CA PHE A 149 3.26 -2.35 17.46
C PHE A 149 2.19 -1.31 17.81
N ASN A 150 0.94 -1.48 17.34
CA ASN A 150 -0.16 -0.52 17.53
C ASN A 150 -0.16 0.68 16.57
N SER A 151 0.45 0.61 15.39
CA SER A 151 0.37 1.71 14.44
C SER A 151 -1.08 1.93 13.97
N SER A 152 -1.54 3.17 13.87
CA SER A 152 -2.72 3.50 13.07
C SER A 152 -2.28 3.65 11.62
N HIS A 153 -2.77 2.79 10.74
CA HIS A 153 -2.38 2.74 9.32
C HIS A 153 -3.54 3.05 8.37
N SER A 154 -4.73 3.29 8.92
CA SER A 154 -5.89 3.87 8.23
C SER A 154 -5.54 5.18 7.52
N LYS A 155 -6.03 5.33 6.29
CA LYS A 155 -6.07 6.60 5.55
C LYS A 155 -7.54 6.92 5.26
N LEU A 156 -8.08 7.86 6.01
CA LEU A 156 -9.52 8.13 6.07
C LEU A 156 -9.77 9.63 6.08
N VAL A 157 -10.71 10.06 5.25
CA VAL A 157 -11.26 11.42 5.24
C VAL A 157 -12.76 11.33 5.48
N LEU A 158 -13.30 12.12 6.39
CA LEU A 158 -14.73 12.20 6.67
C LEU A 158 -15.19 13.65 6.63
N CYS A 159 -16.32 13.89 6.01
CA CYS A 159 -16.93 15.22 5.92
C CYS A 159 -18.38 15.15 6.40
N ASP A 160 -18.72 15.98 7.40
CA ASP A 160 -20.08 16.17 7.95
C ASP A 160 -20.80 14.89 8.43
N GLY A 161 -20.06 13.80 8.67
CA GLY A 161 -20.64 12.47 8.87
C GLY A 161 -21.48 11.95 7.68
N LYS A 162 -21.42 12.60 6.51
CA LYS A 162 -22.23 12.28 5.32
C LYS A 162 -21.42 11.58 4.24
N ASP A 163 -20.15 11.98 4.12
CA ASP A 163 -19.25 11.43 3.13
C ASP A 163 -17.97 10.91 3.81
N ALA A 164 -17.46 9.80 3.29
CA ALA A 164 -16.19 9.20 3.70
C ALA A 164 -15.35 8.87 2.48
N ALA A 165 -14.05 9.12 2.53
CA ALA A 165 -13.10 8.60 1.57
C ALA A 165 -12.09 7.68 2.25
N ILE A 166 -11.85 6.52 1.65
CA ILE A 166 -10.87 5.53 2.09
C ILE A 166 -9.78 5.47 1.04
N LEU A 167 -8.54 5.55 1.48
CA LEU A 167 -7.39 5.59 0.60
C LEU A 167 -6.46 4.40 0.87
N THR A 168 -5.78 3.91 -0.15
CA THR A 168 -4.68 2.96 0.02
C THR A 168 -3.37 3.64 0.42
N GLY A 169 -3.28 4.97 0.28
CA GLY A 169 -2.09 5.75 0.55
C GLY A 169 -2.26 7.07 1.26
N ASP A 170 -1.10 7.64 1.59
CA ASP A 170 -0.93 8.83 2.42
C ASP A 170 -0.55 10.05 1.56
N PRO A 171 -0.88 11.28 1.98
CA PRO A 171 -0.44 12.51 1.32
C PRO A 171 1.06 12.72 1.54
N THR A 172 1.86 12.11 0.66
CA THR A 172 3.33 12.05 0.72
C THR A 172 3.93 12.28 -0.67
N PHE A 173 5.24 12.51 -0.74
CA PHE A 173 5.95 12.72 -2.02
C PHE A 173 5.79 11.56 -2.99
N ALA A 174 5.69 10.34 -2.47
CA ALA A 174 5.43 9.13 -3.26
C ALA A 174 4.12 9.19 -4.06
N ASN A 175 3.18 10.03 -3.61
CA ASN A 175 1.87 10.23 -4.20
C ASN A 175 1.68 11.65 -4.75
N SER A 176 2.78 12.34 -5.07
CA SER A 176 2.79 13.77 -5.42
C SER A 176 3.46 14.11 -6.74
N MET A 177 3.89 13.12 -7.52
CA MET A 177 4.47 13.31 -8.84
C MET A 177 3.37 13.43 -9.92
N ASP A 178 3.75 13.73 -11.16
CA ASP A 178 2.87 13.54 -12.34
C ASP A 178 2.27 12.12 -12.34
N ASP A 179 1.10 11.93 -12.95
CA ASP A 179 0.40 10.63 -13.00
C ASP A 179 1.30 9.52 -13.53
N LYS A 180 2.32 9.83 -14.34
CA LYS A 180 3.28 8.86 -14.88
C LYS A 180 4.31 8.35 -13.85
N GLN A 181 4.59 9.10 -12.80
CA GLN A 181 5.70 8.84 -11.86
C GLN A 181 5.22 8.49 -10.45
N ASN A 182 3.92 8.54 -10.20
CA ASN A 182 3.33 8.21 -8.91
C ASN A 182 3.37 6.71 -8.60
N TRP A 183 3.29 6.39 -7.31
CA TRP A 183 2.86 5.07 -6.87
C TRP A 183 1.43 4.78 -7.35
N VAL A 184 1.18 3.50 -7.62
CA VAL A 184 -0.16 3.02 -7.96
C VAL A 184 -0.92 2.82 -6.66
N GLU A 185 -1.91 3.69 -6.45
CA GLU A 185 -2.79 3.71 -5.30
C GLU A 185 -4.23 4.00 -5.74
N VAL A 186 -5.20 3.75 -4.86
CA VAL A 186 -6.61 4.03 -5.12
C VAL A 186 -7.28 4.71 -3.94
N ALA A 187 -8.27 5.57 -4.23
CA ALA A 187 -9.27 6.00 -3.28
C ALA A 187 -10.68 5.59 -3.68
N THR A 188 -11.52 5.40 -2.67
CA THR A 188 -12.96 5.17 -2.79
C THR A 188 -13.69 6.18 -1.94
N VAL A 189 -14.70 6.85 -2.52
CA VAL A 189 -15.61 7.72 -1.76
C VAL A 189 -16.94 7.01 -1.54
N CYS A 190 -17.50 7.15 -0.35
CA CYS A 190 -18.73 6.52 0.11
C CYS A 190 -19.65 7.58 0.74
N LYS A 191 -20.93 7.58 0.35
CA LYS A 191 -21.96 8.52 0.82
C LYS A 191 -23.09 7.85 1.60
N ASP A 192 -22.95 6.56 1.91
CA ASP A 192 -23.96 5.82 2.66
C ASP A 192 -23.86 6.09 4.15
N ALA A 193 -24.94 6.57 4.75
CA ALA A 193 -25.01 6.91 6.17
C ALA A 193 -24.58 5.75 7.10
N GLY A 194 -24.91 4.49 6.78
CA GLY A 194 -24.54 3.34 7.61
C GLY A 194 -23.04 3.06 7.58
N LEU A 195 -22.42 3.13 6.41
CA LEU A 195 -20.98 2.98 6.26
C LEU A 195 -20.21 4.18 6.84
N VAL A 196 -20.64 5.40 6.53
CA VAL A 196 -19.99 6.64 7.00
C VAL A 196 -20.09 6.77 8.52
N SER A 197 -21.22 6.39 9.13
CA SER A 197 -21.34 6.30 10.59
C SER A 197 -20.34 5.30 11.18
N GLY A 198 -20.08 4.18 10.51
CA GLY A 198 -19.05 3.23 10.92
C GLY A 198 -17.63 3.81 10.86
N PHE A 199 -17.28 4.51 9.78
CA PHE A 199 -15.98 5.19 9.65
C PHE A 199 -15.82 6.28 10.71
N ARG A 200 -16.87 7.07 10.96
CA ARG A 200 -16.90 8.04 12.07
C ARG A 200 -16.66 7.35 13.41
N GLY A 201 -17.37 6.25 13.68
CA GLY A 201 -17.22 5.48 14.90
C GLY A 201 -15.76 5.04 15.14
N GLN A 202 -15.08 4.58 14.08
CA GLN A 202 -13.66 4.25 14.11
C GLN A 202 -12.79 5.49 14.42
N PHE A 203 -12.99 6.59 13.71
CA PHE A 203 -12.21 7.82 13.92
C PHE A 203 -12.37 8.34 15.34
N VAL A 204 -13.60 8.46 15.83
CA VAL A 204 -13.93 8.94 17.18
C VAL A 204 -13.32 8.04 18.25
N SER A 205 -13.38 6.72 18.07
CA SER A 205 -12.73 5.77 18.99
C SER A 205 -11.23 6.01 19.08
N LEU A 206 -10.57 6.24 17.94
CA LEU A 206 -9.13 6.51 17.90
C LEU A 206 -8.82 7.88 18.52
N TRP A 207 -9.54 8.93 18.12
CA TRP A 207 -9.35 10.30 18.62
C TRP A 207 -9.48 10.38 20.14
N ASN A 208 -10.50 9.74 20.70
CA ASN A 208 -10.76 9.74 22.13
C ASN A 208 -9.80 8.85 22.92
N ASN A 209 -9.03 7.98 22.26
CA ASN A 209 -8.03 7.12 22.90
C ASN A 209 -6.89 7.96 23.50
N ASP A 210 -6.32 7.51 24.62
CA ASP A 210 -5.19 8.15 25.29
C ASP A 210 -3.88 8.06 24.48
N THR A 211 -3.81 7.15 23.50
CA THR A 211 -2.69 7.09 22.55
C THR A 211 -2.68 8.25 21.58
N VAL A 212 -3.81 8.95 21.40
CA VAL A 212 -3.87 10.18 20.59
C VAL A 212 -3.68 11.39 21.49
N ARG A 213 -2.55 12.08 21.32
CA ARG A 213 -2.18 13.29 22.07
C ARG A 213 -2.10 14.49 21.16
N LEU A 214 -2.55 15.65 21.63
CA LEU A 214 -2.42 16.87 20.83
C LEU A 214 -0.95 17.18 20.56
N GLY A 215 -0.66 17.54 19.32
CA GLY A 215 0.64 18.02 18.89
C GLY A 215 0.97 19.45 19.32
N HIS A 216 0.05 20.09 20.04
CA HIS A 216 0.09 21.51 20.40
C HIS A 216 -0.54 21.75 21.77
N SER A 217 -0.41 22.97 22.29
CA SER A 217 -1.07 23.38 23.53
C SER A 217 -2.59 23.41 23.37
N GLY A 218 -3.32 23.19 24.46
CA GLY A 218 -4.77 23.19 24.48
C GLY A 218 -5.36 21.90 25.06
N LYS A 219 -6.69 21.85 25.12
CA LYS A 219 -7.43 20.69 25.62
C LYS A 219 -8.00 19.91 24.44
N LYS A 220 -7.68 18.61 24.37
CA LYS A 220 -8.27 17.70 23.37
C LYS A 220 -9.79 17.65 23.57
N GLU A 221 -10.55 18.09 22.57
CA GLU A 221 -12.00 17.98 22.59
C GLU A 221 -12.38 16.50 22.48
N LYS A 222 -13.32 16.03 23.32
CA LYS A 222 -13.88 14.68 23.14
C LYS A 222 -14.94 14.71 22.05
N LEU A 223 -14.86 13.77 21.12
CA LEU A 223 -15.85 13.61 20.06
C LEU A 223 -16.93 12.60 20.48
N VAL A 224 -18.14 12.75 19.93
CA VAL A 224 -19.24 11.80 20.11
C VAL A 224 -19.41 10.91 18.87
N HIS A 225 -19.79 9.65 19.07
CA HIS A 225 -19.90 8.66 18.00
C HIS A 225 -21.01 8.99 17.00
N ALA A 226 -22.17 9.43 17.47
CA ALA A 226 -23.27 9.84 16.60
C ALA A 226 -22.98 11.22 16.02
N HIS A 227 -23.20 11.39 14.72
CA HIS A 227 -23.32 12.73 14.17
C HIS A 227 -24.73 13.26 14.50
N PRO A 228 -24.88 14.50 15.01
CA PRO A 228 -26.17 15.03 15.46
C PRO A 228 -27.29 14.92 14.40
N GLU A 229 -26.93 15.05 13.12
CA GLU A 229 -27.89 14.98 11.99
C GLU A 229 -28.23 13.56 11.51
N LEU A 230 -27.60 12.49 12.04
CA LEU A 230 -27.78 11.11 11.56
C LEU A 230 -28.76 10.25 12.40
N ASN A 231 -29.47 10.85 13.36
CA ASN A 231 -30.20 10.12 14.40
C ASN A 231 -31.40 9.26 13.94
N ASP A 232 -31.75 9.18 12.65
CA ASP A 232 -32.98 8.50 12.19
C ASP A 232 -32.81 7.30 11.24
N GLN A 233 -31.59 6.90 10.84
CA GLN A 233 -31.43 5.89 9.77
C GLN A 233 -31.00 4.47 10.20
N GLN A 234 -30.98 4.15 11.50
CA GLN A 234 -30.55 2.82 11.98
C GLN A 234 -31.61 1.70 11.89
N ASN A 235 -32.83 1.98 11.41
CA ASN A 235 -33.94 1.02 11.51
C ASN A 235 -34.07 -0.04 10.39
N ASP A 236 -33.17 -0.10 9.39
CA ASP A 236 -33.25 -1.12 8.30
C ASP A 236 -32.43 -2.40 8.57
N HIS A 237 -32.51 -2.92 9.80
CA HIS A 237 -31.84 -4.17 10.20
C HIS A 237 -32.51 -5.45 9.66
N LYS A 238 -33.70 -5.34 9.05
CA LYS A 238 -34.49 -6.49 8.59
C LYS A 238 -34.21 -6.91 7.14
N ASN A 239 -33.45 -6.13 6.37
CA ASN A 239 -33.20 -6.44 4.97
C ASN A 239 -31.98 -7.37 4.80
N ASP A 240 -32.19 -8.60 4.34
CA ASP A 240 -31.14 -9.61 4.13
C ASP A 240 -30.16 -9.26 2.99
N ARG A 241 -30.40 -8.17 2.27
CA ARG A 241 -29.65 -7.73 1.08
C ARG A 241 -28.49 -6.79 1.43
N LYS A 242 -27.54 -7.24 2.26
CA LYS A 242 -26.30 -6.48 2.48
C LYS A 242 -25.48 -6.47 1.20
N ARG A 243 -25.05 -5.29 0.77
CA ARG A 243 -24.30 -5.07 -0.48
C ARG A 243 -22.89 -4.51 -0.25
N SER A 244 -22.69 -3.80 0.85
CA SER A 244 -21.39 -3.24 1.22
C SER A 244 -21.14 -3.39 2.72
N LEU A 245 -19.87 -3.55 3.12
CA LEU A 245 -19.41 -3.63 4.51
C LEU A 245 -18.22 -2.68 4.73
N LEU A 246 -18.23 -2.01 5.86
CA LEU A 246 -17.04 -1.50 6.51
C LEU A 246 -16.36 -2.66 7.24
N LEU A 247 -15.06 -2.79 7.05
CA LEU A 247 -14.21 -3.69 7.81
C LEU A 247 -13.13 -2.83 8.45
N SER A 248 -13.27 -2.51 9.72
CA SER A 248 -12.24 -1.75 10.44
C SER A 248 -11.61 -2.56 11.55
N LYS A 249 -10.40 -2.17 11.92
CA LYS A 249 -9.70 -2.69 13.08
C LYS A 249 -9.09 -1.56 13.86
N THR A 250 -9.28 -1.56 15.17
CA THR A 250 -8.52 -0.63 16.02
C THR A 250 -7.11 -1.17 16.22
N PRO A 251 -6.09 -0.30 16.32
CA PRO A 251 -4.74 -0.71 16.67
C PRO A 251 -4.74 -1.55 17.96
N SER A 252 -3.86 -2.56 18.06
CA SER A 252 -3.60 -3.26 19.33
C SER A 252 -2.12 -3.21 19.71
N ALA A 253 -1.86 -2.84 20.98
CA ALA A 253 -0.52 -2.78 21.55
C ALA A 253 -0.01 -4.12 22.08
N SER A 254 -0.86 -5.14 22.16
CA SER A 254 -0.45 -6.44 22.70
C SER A 254 0.35 -7.23 21.65
N PRO A 255 1.64 -7.55 21.91
CA PRO A 255 2.41 -8.39 20.99
C PRO A 255 1.95 -9.86 21.03
N PHE A 256 1.29 -10.27 22.12
CA PHE A 256 0.88 -11.65 22.39
C PHE A 256 -0.56 -11.95 21.95
N ILE A 257 -1.42 -10.93 21.86
CA ILE A 257 -2.80 -11.13 21.42
C ILE A 257 -2.88 -10.88 19.92
N ARG A 258 -3.07 -11.96 19.16
CA ARG A 258 -3.47 -11.86 17.76
C ARG A 258 -4.99 -11.78 17.70
N HIS A 259 -5.50 -10.56 17.56
CA HIS A 259 -6.92 -10.38 17.28
C HIS A 259 -7.23 -10.91 15.89
N ARG A 260 -8.40 -11.51 15.74
CA ARG A 260 -8.92 -11.85 14.41
C ARG A 260 -9.17 -10.54 13.66
N SER A 261 -8.64 -10.46 12.44
CA SER A 261 -8.80 -9.29 11.58
C SER A 261 -10.10 -9.43 10.78
N PRO A 262 -11.06 -8.50 10.88
CA PRO A 262 -12.27 -8.52 10.06
C PRO A 262 -11.96 -8.56 8.56
N TYR A 263 -10.94 -7.81 8.13
CA TYR A 263 -10.41 -7.84 6.77
C TYR A 263 -9.99 -9.26 6.35
N LYS A 264 -9.14 -9.92 7.16
CA LYS A 264 -8.65 -11.26 6.83
C LYS A 264 -9.78 -12.29 6.79
N SER A 265 -10.71 -12.26 7.76
CA SER A 265 -11.88 -13.14 7.79
C SER A 265 -12.75 -12.94 6.53
N ALA A 266 -12.98 -11.69 6.12
CA ALA A 266 -13.72 -11.37 4.91
C ALA A 266 -13.00 -11.83 3.65
N LEU A 267 -11.69 -11.56 3.53
CA LEU A 267 -10.88 -11.94 2.38
C LEU A 267 -10.84 -13.46 2.20
N LEU A 268 -10.55 -14.22 3.26
CA LEU A 268 -10.54 -15.69 3.19
C LEU A 268 -11.90 -16.23 2.76
N THR A 269 -12.99 -15.66 3.28
CA THR A 269 -14.36 -16.05 2.92
C THR A 269 -14.68 -15.75 1.45
N LEU A 270 -14.23 -14.59 0.92
CA LEU A 270 -14.35 -14.25 -0.49
C LEU A 270 -13.56 -15.21 -1.37
N LEU A 271 -12.31 -15.48 -1.04
CA LEU A 271 -11.45 -16.38 -1.79
C LEU A 271 -12.02 -17.79 -1.81
N ASP A 272 -12.45 -18.33 -0.68
CA ASP A 272 -13.04 -19.68 -0.60
C ASP A 272 -14.40 -19.79 -1.33
N SER A 273 -15.10 -18.67 -1.51
CA SER A 273 -16.39 -18.62 -2.22
C SER A 273 -16.28 -18.30 -3.71
N SER A 274 -15.11 -17.86 -4.18
CA SER A 274 -14.86 -17.47 -5.57
C SER A 274 -15.16 -18.59 -6.56
N LYS A 275 -15.68 -18.21 -7.74
CA LYS A 275 -16.16 -19.16 -8.76
C LYS A 275 -15.46 -19.03 -10.11
N SER A 276 -15.01 -17.83 -10.49
CA SER A 276 -14.45 -17.57 -11.81
C SER A 276 -13.09 -16.88 -11.77
N SER A 277 -12.94 -15.81 -10.98
CA SER A 277 -11.73 -15.01 -11.00
C SER A 277 -11.42 -14.33 -9.68
N VAL A 278 -10.13 -14.16 -9.41
CA VAL A 278 -9.56 -13.39 -8.31
C VAL A 278 -8.42 -12.55 -8.87
N LYS A 279 -8.55 -11.22 -8.79
CA LYS A 279 -7.48 -10.27 -9.13
C LYS A 279 -7.01 -9.58 -7.86
N ILE A 280 -5.71 -9.59 -7.60
CA ILE A 280 -5.10 -8.95 -6.42
C ILE A 280 -3.96 -8.05 -6.87
N MET A 281 -4.04 -6.78 -6.46
CA MET A 281 -2.95 -5.83 -6.57
C MET A 281 -2.62 -5.34 -5.16
N VAL A 282 -1.46 -5.76 -4.66
CA VAL A 282 -1.03 -5.44 -3.29
C VAL A 282 0.48 -5.21 -3.26
N ASN A 283 0.93 -4.32 -2.38
CA ASN A 283 2.35 -4.02 -2.21
C ASN A 283 3.10 -5.11 -1.45
N ASN A 284 2.45 -5.79 -0.50
CA ASN A 284 3.03 -6.90 0.24
C ASN A 284 2.01 -8.02 0.48
N LEU A 285 2.45 -9.26 0.26
CA LEU A 285 1.70 -10.49 0.49
C LEU A 285 2.64 -11.52 1.11
N ASN A 286 2.38 -11.95 2.34
CA ASN A 286 3.13 -13.03 2.99
C ASN A 286 2.33 -13.84 4.04
N ASP A 287 1.03 -13.60 4.13
CA ASP A 287 0.16 -14.39 4.99
C ASP A 287 -0.12 -15.77 4.37
N LYS A 288 0.37 -16.83 5.03
CA LYS A 288 0.23 -18.21 4.55
C LYS A 288 -1.22 -18.67 4.41
N ASP A 289 -2.15 -18.15 5.21
CA ASP A 289 -3.57 -18.54 5.09
C ASP A 289 -4.16 -17.98 3.79
N ILE A 290 -3.77 -16.75 3.42
CA ILE A 290 -4.16 -16.11 2.16
C ILE A 290 -3.51 -16.85 0.98
N LEU A 291 -2.20 -17.14 1.04
CA LEU A 291 -1.52 -17.91 -0.01
C LEU A 291 -2.17 -19.28 -0.24
N ASN A 292 -2.51 -19.99 0.84
CA ASN A 292 -3.21 -21.26 0.74
C ASN A 292 -4.62 -21.11 0.17
N ALA A 293 -5.35 -20.03 0.50
CA ALA A 293 -6.65 -19.75 -0.09
C ALA A 293 -6.55 -19.51 -1.60
N LEU A 294 -5.53 -18.78 -2.06
CA LEU A 294 -5.27 -18.57 -3.49
C LEU A 294 -4.96 -19.89 -4.22
N LEU A 295 -4.15 -20.76 -3.62
CA LEU A 295 -3.93 -22.11 -4.15
C LEU A 295 -5.21 -22.93 -4.22
N ARG A 296 -6.10 -22.84 -3.22
CA ARG A 296 -7.41 -23.49 -3.27
C ARG A 296 -8.28 -22.92 -4.39
N CYS A 297 -8.23 -21.62 -4.66
CA CYS A 297 -8.91 -21.03 -5.83
C CYS A 297 -8.43 -21.66 -7.13
N ALA A 298 -7.12 -21.64 -7.36
CA ALA A 298 -6.52 -22.22 -8.58
C ALA A 298 -6.85 -23.71 -8.74
N LYS A 299 -6.78 -24.49 -7.66
CA LYS A 299 -7.17 -25.93 -7.65
C LYS A 299 -8.63 -26.18 -7.99
N ARG A 300 -9.52 -25.21 -7.75
CA ARG A 300 -10.93 -25.27 -8.16
C ARG A 300 -11.17 -24.80 -9.60
N GLY A 301 -10.12 -24.40 -10.33
CA GLY A 301 -10.22 -23.87 -11.69
C GLY A 301 -10.49 -22.36 -11.76
N VAL A 302 -10.48 -21.65 -10.63
CA VAL A 302 -10.65 -20.19 -10.58
C VAL A 302 -9.38 -19.50 -11.07
N GLN A 303 -9.51 -18.55 -11.99
CA GLN A 303 -8.36 -17.76 -12.46
C GLN A 303 -7.87 -16.83 -11.35
N VAL A 304 -6.59 -16.93 -10.98
CA VAL A 304 -5.96 -16.04 -10.00
C VAL A 304 -4.93 -15.20 -10.72
N GLU A 305 -5.09 -13.88 -10.65
CA GLU A 305 -4.15 -12.89 -11.19
C GLU A 305 -3.60 -12.07 -10.03
N LEU A 306 -2.29 -12.16 -9.82
CA LEU A 306 -1.61 -11.53 -8.70
C LEU A 306 -0.55 -10.56 -9.23
N LEU A 307 -0.66 -9.30 -8.84
CA LEU A 307 0.27 -8.24 -9.19
C LEU A 307 0.95 -7.72 -7.92
N LEU A 308 2.28 -7.85 -7.87
CA LEU A 308 3.12 -7.45 -6.73
C LEU A 308 4.29 -6.57 -7.18
N GLY A 309 4.78 -5.72 -6.29
CA GLY A 309 6.12 -5.13 -6.42
C GLY A 309 7.17 -6.13 -5.94
N ARG A 310 8.17 -6.45 -6.76
CA ARG A 310 9.17 -7.50 -6.41
C ARG A 310 9.94 -7.15 -5.14
N TYR A 311 10.46 -5.93 -5.06
CA TYR A 311 11.36 -5.48 -3.98
C TYR A 311 10.67 -4.68 -2.87
N HIS A 312 9.35 -4.56 -2.92
CA HIS A 312 8.63 -3.69 -1.99
C HIS A 312 8.78 -4.20 -0.55
N GLY A 313 9.28 -3.34 0.35
CA GLY A 313 9.32 -3.62 1.79
C GLY A 313 10.25 -4.75 2.25
N GLU A 314 11.12 -5.28 1.37
CA GLU A 314 11.91 -6.49 1.68
C GLU A 314 12.75 -6.38 2.97
N SER A 315 13.30 -5.20 3.26
CA SER A 315 14.14 -4.99 4.45
C SER A 315 13.37 -5.13 5.76
N ALA A 316 12.09 -4.76 5.78
CA ALA A 316 11.22 -4.94 6.93
C ALA A 316 10.68 -6.38 7.03
N GLU A 317 10.40 -7.00 5.88
CA GLU A 317 9.78 -8.33 5.80
C GLU A 317 10.73 -9.51 6.05
N LYS A 318 12.04 -9.25 6.05
CA LYS A 318 13.08 -10.23 6.43
C LYS A 318 13.36 -10.26 7.93
N LEU A 319 12.76 -9.37 8.72
CA LEU A 319 12.86 -9.45 10.18
C LEU A 319 12.22 -10.76 10.68
N PRO A 320 12.78 -11.38 11.74
CA PRO A 320 12.16 -12.54 12.35
C PRO A 320 10.67 -12.28 12.62
N PHE A 321 9.82 -13.23 12.23
CA PHE A 321 8.36 -13.19 12.37
C PHE A 321 7.58 -12.23 11.44
N ALA A 322 8.22 -11.46 10.56
CA ALA A 322 7.53 -10.52 9.66
C ALA A 322 6.71 -11.21 8.56
N GLY A 323 7.12 -12.42 8.12
CA GLY A 323 6.31 -13.28 7.25
C GLY A 323 7.04 -13.74 6.00
N GLY A 324 8.07 -13.01 5.56
CA GLY A 324 8.81 -13.25 4.32
C GLY A 324 8.50 -12.21 3.25
N THR A 325 9.26 -12.24 2.17
CA THR A 325 9.15 -11.29 1.04
C THR A 325 8.06 -11.69 0.05
N ASN A 326 7.71 -10.79 -0.87
CA ASN A 326 6.87 -11.13 -2.01
C ASN A 326 7.48 -12.25 -2.87
N VAL A 327 8.82 -12.30 -3.00
CA VAL A 327 9.51 -13.39 -3.70
C VAL A 327 9.24 -14.73 -2.99
N ASP A 328 9.37 -14.78 -1.66
CA ASP A 328 9.07 -16.00 -0.89
C ASP A 328 7.62 -16.47 -1.09
N SER A 329 6.68 -15.53 -1.19
CA SER A 329 5.27 -15.82 -1.45
C SER A 329 5.00 -16.37 -2.84
N ILE A 330 5.63 -15.82 -3.89
CA ILE A 330 5.53 -16.37 -5.24
C ILE A 330 6.15 -17.77 -5.29
N ASN A 331 7.33 -17.97 -4.69
CA ASN A 331 7.98 -19.29 -4.60
C ASN A 331 7.08 -20.31 -3.89
N TYR A 332 6.41 -19.87 -2.83
CA TYR A 332 5.49 -20.69 -2.07
C TYR A 332 4.31 -21.17 -2.92
N LEU A 333 3.73 -20.28 -3.74
CA LEU A 333 2.64 -20.60 -4.66
C LEU A 333 3.13 -21.56 -5.76
N LEU A 334 4.23 -21.23 -6.42
CA LEU A 334 4.78 -22.03 -7.53
C LEU A 334 5.20 -23.43 -7.12
N SER A 335 5.86 -23.58 -5.96
CA SER A 335 6.26 -24.89 -5.42
C SER A 335 5.08 -25.80 -5.05
N ARG A 336 3.89 -25.23 -4.82
CA ARG A 336 2.67 -25.97 -4.44
C ARG A 336 1.66 -26.12 -5.56
N ALA A 337 1.85 -25.40 -6.66
CA ALA A 337 1.13 -25.63 -7.90
C ALA A 337 1.79 -26.82 -8.62
N THR A 338 1.47 -28.04 -8.16
CA THR A 338 2.15 -29.27 -8.58
C THR A 338 1.69 -29.82 -9.92
N THR A 339 0.60 -29.31 -10.50
CA THR A 339 0.08 -29.74 -11.81
C THR A 339 0.04 -28.57 -12.78
N SER A 340 0.10 -28.87 -14.08
CA SER A 340 -0.05 -27.90 -15.18
C SER A 340 -1.34 -27.10 -15.05
N GLU A 341 -2.45 -27.77 -14.76
CA GLU A 341 -3.78 -27.15 -14.69
C GLU A 341 -3.84 -26.12 -13.56
N VAL A 342 -3.24 -26.43 -12.40
CA VAL A 342 -3.18 -25.47 -11.28
C VAL A 342 -2.25 -24.29 -11.62
N ARG A 343 -1.12 -24.55 -12.30
CA ARG A 343 -0.18 -23.49 -12.70
C ARG A 343 -0.78 -22.52 -13.71
N GLU A 344 -1.54 -23.02 -14.69
CA GLU A 344 -2.24 -22.20 -15.68
C GLU A 344 -3.27 -21.26 -15.06
N LYS A 345 -3.87 -21.65 -13.92
CA LYS A 345 -4.80 -20.80 -13.16
C LYS A 345 -4.11 -19.76 -12.29
N LEU A 346 -2.78 -19.76 -12.19
CA LEU A 346 -2.01 -18.77 -11.43
C LEU A 346 -1.27 -17.85 -12.41
N SER A 347 -1.81 -16.68 -12.72
CA SER A 347 -1.07 -15.63 -13.43
C SER A 347 -0.40 -14.70 -12.40
N LEU A 348 0.86 -14.96 -12.12
CA LEU A 348 1.64 -14.25 -11.11
C LEU A 348 2.54 -13.24 -11.83
N ARG A 349 2.47 -11.95 -11.50
CA ARG A 349 3.22 -10.91 -12.22
C ARG A 349 3.92 -9.92 -11.30
N TRP A 350 5.10 -9.47 -11.76
CA TRP A 350 5.88 -8.40 -11.16
C TRP A 350 5.58 -7.08 -11.87
N ALA A 351 5.28 -6.05 -11.10
CA ALA A 351 5.09 -4.70 -11.63
C ALA A 351 6.36 -4.20 -12.34
N CYS A 352 6.15 -3.54 -13.48
CA CYS A 352 7.19 -3.04 -14.36
C CYS A 352 6.99 -1.56 -14.69
N GLN A 353 8.09 -0.91 -15.05
CA GLN A 353 8.07 0.37 -15.75
C GLN A 353 7.60 0.19 -17.20
N PRO A 354 7.22 1.28 -17.91
CA PRO A 354 6.82 1.21 -19.31
C PRO A 354 7.87 0.62 -20.25
N ASP A 355 9.16 0.75 -19.95
CA ASP A 355 10.27 0.13 -20.68
C ASP A 355 10.44 -1.38 -20.39
N GLY A 356 9.56 -1.93 -19.55
CA GLY A 356 9.56 -3.31 -19.12
C GLY A 356 10.55 -3.62 -18.00
N THR A 357 11.33 -2.68 -17.47
CA THR A 357 12.19 -2.94 -16.31
C THR A 357 11.37 -3.18 -15.04
N LEU A 358 11.90 -3.95 -14.08
CA LEU A 358 11.19 -4.20 -12.82
C LEU A 358 11.14 -2.93 -11.97
N VAL A 359 9.99 -2.69 -11.36
CA VAL A 359 9.84 -1.55 -10.44
C VAL A 359 10.73 -1.77 -9.21
N GLN A 360 11.57 -0.77 -8.94
CA GLN A 360 12.47 -0.76 -7.78
C GLN A 360 11.71 -0.42 -6.50
N ASN A 361 12.28 -0.77 -5.35
CA ASN A 361 11.65 -0.47 -4.06
C ASN A 361 11.46 1.04 -3.91
N MET A 362 10.22 1.47 -3.65
CA MET A 362 9.85 2.88 -3.44
C MET A 362 10.08 3.78 -4.67
N SER A 363 10.26 3.23 -5.88
CA SER A 363 10.40 4.02 -7.10
C SER A 363 9.05 4.40 -7.72
N GLU A 364 9.09 5.15 -8.82
CA GLU A 364 7.95 5.41 -9.69
C GLU A 364 7.23 4.11 -10.06
N ASN A 365 5.90 4.14 -10.20
CA ASN A 365 5.06 2.97 -10.49
C ASN A 365 5.12 1.84 -9.45
N SER A 366 5.66 2.08 -8.26
CA SER A 366 5.53 1.15 -7.12
C SER A 366 4.06 0.85 -6.85
N ILE A 367 3.74 -0.45 -6.77
CA ILE A 367 2.43 -0.89 -6.30
C ILE A 367 2.35 -0.56 -4.82
N HIS A 368 1.49 0.38 -4.46
CA HIS A 368 1.10 0.64 -3.07
C HIS A 368 -0.42 0.54 -2.86
N ALA A 369 -1.15 0.06 -3.85
CA ALA A 369 -2.57 -0.26 -3.73
C ALA A 369 -2.80 -1.50 -2.85
N LYS A 370 -4.02 -1.65 -2.34
CA LYS A 370 -4.51 -2.82 -1.60
C LYS A 370 -5.88 -3.19 -2.15
N VAL A 371 -5.90 -3.75 -3.36
CA VAL A 371 -7.13 -4.02 -4.11
C VAL A 371 -7.30 -5.51 -4.34
N VAL A 372 -8.50 -6.01 -4.04
CA VAL A 372 -8.95 -7.37 -4.36
C VAL A 372 -10.25 -7.29 -5.13
N ILE A 373 -10.32 -8.00 -6.25
CA ILE A 373 -11.51 -8.09 -7.09
C ILE A 373 -11.85 -9.57 -7.26
N VAL A 374 -13.06 -9.96 -6.88
CA VAL A 374 -13.52 -11.36 -6.94
C VAL A 374 -14.75 -11.48 -7.83
N ASP A 375 -14.69 -12.42 -8.77
CA ASP A 375 -15.73 -12.78 -9.73
C ASP A 375 -16.31 -11.54 -10.45
N GLU A 376 -15.45 -10.57 -10.76
CA GLU A 376 -15.76 -9.29 -11.42
C GLU A 376 -17.00 -8.57 -10.85
N SER A 377 -17.24 -8.76 -9.56
CA SER A 377 -18.47 -8.29 -8.93
C SER A 377 -18.30 -7.89 -7.48
N HIS A 378 -17.22 -8.30 -6.82
CA HIS A 378 -16.89 -7.88 -5.46
C HIS A 378 -15.55 -7.16 -5.49
N VAL A 379 -15.46 -6.06 -4.76
CA VAL A 379 -14.21 -5.32 -4.55
C VAL A 379 -13.98 -5.19 -3.05
N LEU A 380 -12.78 -5.49 -2.61
CA LEU A 380 -12.28 -5.20 -1.27
C LEU A 380 -11.06 -4.30 -1.41
N THR A 381 -11.11 -3.12 -0.79
CA THR A 381 -10.05 -2.11 -0.87
C THR A 381 -9.98 -1.28 0.41
N GLY A 382 -8.82 -0.70 0.69
CA GLY A 382 -8.59 0.09 1.90
C GLY A 382 -7.13 0.15 2.28
N SER A 383 -6.84 0.14 3.58
CA SER A 383 -5.48 0.27 4.09
C SER A 383 -4.83 -1.06 4.49
N SER A 384 -5.59 -2.15 4.64
CA SER A 384 -5.08 -3.45 5.10
C SER A 384 -4.19 -4.16 4.07
N LEU A 385 -3.01 -4.59 4.53
CA LEU A 385 -2.08 -5.44 3.78
C LEU A 385 -2.44 -6.93 3.90
N MET A 386 -1.94 -7.74 2.96
CA MET A 386 -2.05 -9.21 2.99
C MET A 386 -0.84 -9.88 3.64
N ASP A 387 -0.29 -9.23 4.66
CA ASP A 387 0.86 -9.71 5.40
C ASP A 387 0.51 -10.01 6.86
N LYS A 388 1.48 -10.56 7.58
CA LYS A 388 1.29 -10.81 9.02
C LYS A 388 1.23 -9.53 9.84
N GLN A 389 1.81 -8.44 9.36
CA GLN A 389 1.93 -7.19 10.13
C GLN A 389 0.59 -6.46 10.24
N SER A 390 -0.22 -6.49 9.18
CA SER A 390 -1.56 -5.90 9.15
C SER A 390 -2.48 -6.49 10.21
N SER A 391 -2.16 -7.65 10.79
CA SER A 391 -2.89 -8.21 11.93
C SER A 391 -2.77 -7.34 13.21
N ARG A 392 -1.79 -6.43 13.30
CA ARG A 392 -1.50 -5.61 14.50
C ARG A 392 -1.76 -4.10 14.35
N SER A 393 -1.87 -3.58 13.14
CA SER A 393 -2.17 -2.16 12.87
C SER A 393 -3.67 -1.83 12.98
N GLY A 394 -4.02 -0.57 13.17
CA GLY A 394 -5.38 -0.10 12.90
C GLY A 394 -5.56 0.12 11.41
N GLU A 395 -6.63 -0.40 10.84
CA GLU A 395 -6.88 -0.37 9.39
C GLU A 395 -8.36 -0.08 9.11
N SER A 396 -8.65 0.41 7.92
CA SER A 396 -9.99 0.71 7.43
C SER A 396 -10.15 0.20 6.00
N ASP A 397 -11.12 -0.67 5.77
CA ASP A 397 -11.39 -1.24 4.46
C ASP A 397 -12.89 -1.25 4.17
N ILE A 398 -13.21 -1.33 2.88
CA ILE A 398 -14.56 -1.49 2.38
C ILE A 398 -14.65 -2.70 1.47
N LEU A 399 -15.65 -3.54 1.71
CA LEU A 399 -16.07 -4.61 0.80
C LEU A 399 -17.39 -4.22 0.18
N PHE A 400 -17.53 -4.29 -1.14
CA PHE A 400 -18.82 -4.06 -1.79
C PHE A 400 -19.06 -4.95 -3.00
N LYS A 401 -20.34 -5.19 -3.31
CA LYS A 401 -20.80 -5.95 -4.48
C LYS A 401 -21.36 -5.03 -5.56
N SER A 402 -20.61 -4.85 -6.65
CA SER A 402 -21.04 -4.12 -7.84
C SER A 402 -20.24 -4.54 -9.08
N LYS A 403 -20.91 -5.12 -10.09
CA LYS A 403 -20.27 -5.45 -11.37
C LYS A 403 -19.73 -4.21 -12.09
N LYS A 404 -20.49 -3.11 -12.09
CA LYS A 404 -20.06 -1.84 -12.70
C LYS A 404 -18.75 -1.36 -12.08
N MET A 405 -18.70 -1.33 -10.73
CA MET A 405 -17.53 -0.83 -10.04
C MET A 405 -16.35 -1.80 -10.12
N ALA A 406 -16.59 -3.11 -10.00
CA ALA A 406 -15.53 -4.10 -10.21
C ALA A 406 -14.88 -3.96 -11.59
N ARG A 407 -15.66 -3.78 -12.65
CA ARG A 407 -15.12 -3.50 -14.00
C ARG A 407 -14.34 -2.19 -14.06
N GLN A 408 -14.81 -1.15 -13.39
CA GLN A 408 -14.07 0.11 -13.33
C GLN A 408 -12.71 -0.08 -12.63
N TYR A 409 -12.68 -0.80 -11.51
CA TYR A 409 -11.44 -1.19 -10.82
C TYR A 409 -10.50 -2.02 -11.69
N ILE A 410 -11.04 -2.95 -12.47
CA ILE A 410 -10.27 -3.76 -13.42
C ILE A 410 -9.65 -2.82 -14.47
N ASN A 411 -10.46 -2.02 -15.15
CA ASN A 411 -10.05 -1.23 -16.30
C ASN A 411 -9.13 -0.05 -15.93
N GLU A 412 -9.37 0.62 -14.80
CA GLU A 412 -8.68 1.85 -14.44
C GLU A 412 -7.48 1.61 -13.51
N ALA A 413 -7.55 0.60 -12.63
CA ALA A 413 -6.50 0.36 -11.62
C ALA A 413 -5.67 -0.89 -11.89
N PHE A 414 -6.28 -2.00 -12.31
CA PHE A 414 -5.59 -3.31 -12.39
C PHE A 414 -4.95 -3.56 -13.75
N ASP A 415 -5.75 -3.62 -14.82
CA ASP A 415 -5.33 -4.02 -16.16
C ASP A 415 -4.23 -3.13 -16.77
N PRO A 416 -4.23 -1.79 -16.58
CA PRO A 416 -3.17 -0.93 -17.09
C PRO A 416 -1.79 -1.30 -16.55
N ILE A 417 -1.71 -1.80 -15.31
CA ILE A 417 -0.44 -2.17 -14.70
C ILE A 417 -0.14 -3.65 -14.95
N PHE A 418 -1.16 -4.50 -14.91
CA PHE A 418 -1.03 -5.93 -15.15
C PHE A 418 -0.57 -6.24 -16.59
N SER A 419 -1.02 -5.47 -17.58
CA SER A 419 -0.63 -5.63 -18.99
C SER A 419 0.85 -5.32 -19.24
N LEU A 420 1.43 -4.37 -18.49
CA LEU A 420 2.86 -4.03 -18.52
C LEU A 420 3.72 -4.97 -17.65
N ALA A 421 3.10 -5.65 -16.69
CA ALA A 421 3.79 -6.48 -15.72
C ALA A 421 4.39 -7.75 -16.34
N ARG A 422 5.54 -8.17 -15.82
CA ARG A 422 6.24 -9.38 -16.26
C ARG A 422 5.73 -10.62 -15.56
N ASP A 423 5.61 -11.71 -16.31
CA ASP A 423 5.28 -13.02 -15.77
C ASP A 423 6.37 -13.51 -14.80
N ALA A 424 5.96 -13.84 -13.58
CA ALA A 424 6.83 -14.33 -12.53
C ALA A 424 7.25 -15.80 -12.74
N HIS A 425 6.51 -16.59 -13.54
CA HIS A 425 6.89 -17.97 -13.90
C HIS A 425 8.15 -18.00 -14.77
N THR A 426 8.25 -17.10 -15.74
CA THR A 426 9.39 -17.00 -16.67
C THR A 426 10.53 -16.17 -16.08
N HIS A 427 10.22 -15.26 -15.15
CA HIS A 427 11.21 -14.49 -14.39
C HIS A 427 11.50 -15.13 -13.04
N ASN A 428 11.54 -16.47 -13.02
CA ASN A 428 11.69 -17.28 -11.82
C ASN A 428 12.98 -16.91 -11.05
N ILE A 429 12.82 -16.43 -9.81
CA ILE A 429 13.53 -16.85 -8.59
C ILE A 429 15.02 -17.20 -8.73
N GLN A 430 15.85 -16.26 -9.14
CA GLN A 430 17.20 -16.27 -8.59
C GLN A 430 17.23 -15.28 -7.43
N LYS A 431 17.50 -15.83 -6.24
CA LYS A 431 18.16 -15.05 -5.19
C LYS A 431 19.31 -14.32 -5.89
N PRO A 432 19.50 -13.00 -5.70
CA PRO A 432 20.59 -12.31 -6.36
C PRO A 432 21.85 -13.12 -6.15
N LEU A 433 22.50 -13.47 -7.26
CA LEU A 433 23.70 -14.28 -7.24
C LEU A 433 24.68 -13.61 -6.31
N ALA A 434 25.28 -14.38 -5.41
CA ALA A 434 26.37 -13.88 -4.60
C ALA A 434 27.53 -13.49 -5.53
N ARG A 435 28.36 -12.55 -5.10
CA ARG A 435 29.52 -12.09 -5.90
C ARG A 435 30.37 -13.23 -6.48
N HIS A 436 30.55 -14.31 -5.73
CA HIS A 436 31.34 -15.46 -6.18
C HIS A 436 30.63 -16.26 -7.30
N GLU A 437 29.31 -16.33 -7.31
CA GLU A 437 28.52 -16.98 -8.37
C GLU A 437 28.56 -16.13 -9.66
N ILE A 438 28.42 -14.81 -9.53
CA ILE A 438 28.58 -13.87 -10.66
C ILE A 438 29.98 -14.00 -11.27
N LYS A 439 31.00 -14.05 -10.41
CA LYS A 439 32.39 -14.23 -10.85
C LYS A 439 32.61 -15.56 -11.56
N ALA A 440 32.05 -16.66 -11.06
CA ALA A 440 32.12 -17.96 -11.72
C ALA A 440 31.45 -17.94 -13.10
N ASN A 441 30.26 -17.33 -13.21
CA ASN A 441 29.55 -17.20 -14.48
C ASN A 441 30.32 -16.33 -15.49
N LEU A 442 30.96 -15.25 -15.02
CA LEU A 442 31.80 -14.39 -15.86
C LEU A 442 32.97 -15.12 -16.50
N GLN A 443 33.58 -16.06 -15.79
CA GLN A 443 34.69 -16.87 -16.32
C GLN A 443 34.22 -17.81 -17.44
N LEU A 444 32.97 -18.30 -17.32
CA LEU A 444 32.36 -19.23 -18.28
C LEU A 444 31.69 -18.53 -19.46
N ALA A 445 31.47 -17.22 -19.39
CA ALA A 445 30.79 -16.47 -20.45
C ALA A 445 31.62 -16.47 -21.76
N THR A 446 30.95 -16.88 -22.83
CA THR A 446 31.50 -17.00 -24.20
C THR A 446 30.73 -16.18 -25.23
N SER A 447 29.55 -15.66 -24.90
CA SER A 447 28.70 -14.85 -25.80
C SER A 447 28.33 -13.47 -25.23
N LYS A 448 27.85 -12.59 -26.12
CA LYS A 448 27.30 -11.27 -25.77
C LYS A 448 26.09 -11.39 -24.85
N GLU A 449 25.19 -12.34 -25.15
CA GLU A 449 23.96 -12.55 -24.41
C GLU A 449 24.24 -13.02 -22.97
N GLU A 450 25.24 -13.88 -22.78
CA GLU A 450 25.69 -14.32 -21.46
C GLU A 450 26.30 -13.17 -20.66
N LEU A 451 27.12 -12.32 -21.29
CA LEU A 451 27.68 -11.14 -20.63
C LEU A 451 26.60 -10.12 -20.24
N ILE A 452 25.60 -9.90 -21.09
CA ILE A 452 24.44 -9.05 -20.79
C ILE A 452 23.70 -9.57 -19.55
N LEU A 453 23.48 -10.88 -19.46
CA LEU A 453 22.84 -11.49 -18.29
C LEU A 453 23.67 -11.30 -17.02
N ILE A 454 24.97 -11.50 -17.08
CA ILE A 454 25.88 -11.35 -15.93
C ILE A 454 25.94 -9.90 -15.44
N VAL A 455 25.96 -8.92 -16.35
CA VAL A 455 25.88 -7.50 -15.98
C VAL A 455 24.55 -7.19 -15.30
N LYS A 456 23.44 -7.72 -15.82
CA LYS A 456 22.11 -7.58 -15.20
C LYS A 456 22.06 -8.23 -13.81
N ASP A 457 22.68 -9.39 -13.63
CA ASP A 457 22.79 -10.07 -12.33
C ASP A 457 23.64 -9.27 -11.33
N TYR A 458 24.73 -8.66 -11.80
CA TYR A 458 25.56 -7.77 -10.98
C TYR A 458 24.80 -6.51 -10.55
N ILE A 459 24.10 -5.85 -11.48
CA ILE A 459 23.23 -4.71 -11.17
C ILE A 459 22.20 -5.15 -10.13
N TYR A 460 21.51 -6.28 -10.37
CA TYR A 460 20.49 -6.78 -9.48
C TYR A 460 21.04 -7.10 -8.08
N MET A 461 22.20 -7.75 -7.99
CA MET A 461 22.88 -8.01 -6.72
C MET A 461 23.24 -6.70 -6.00
N ARG A 462 23.74 -5.69 -6.72
CA ARG A 462 24.13 -4.39 -6.12
C ARG A 462 22.92 -3.59 -5.65
N GLU A 463 21.86 -3.53 -6.44
CA GLU A 463 20.57 -2.94 -6.06
C GLU A 463 20.00 -3.65 -4.83
N TYR A 464 20.11 -4.97 -4.77
CA TYR A 464 19.71 -5.76 -3.61
C TYR A 464 20.57 -5.46 -2.38
N GLU A 465 21.91 -5.42 -2.51
CA GLU A 465 22.83 -5.05 -1.43
C GLU A 465 22.55 -3.63 -0.89
N ASP A 466 22.23 -2.67 -1.77
CA ASP A 466 21.92 -1.29 -1.41
C ASP A 466 20.64 -1.21 -0.57
N ASN A 467 19.58 -1.85 -1.05
CA ASN A 467 18.30 -1.98 -0.34
C ASN A 467 18.44 -2.69 1.04
N PHE A 468 19.37 -3.64 1.17
CA PHE A 468 19.57 -4.41 2.40
C PHE A 468 20.35 -3.68 3.49
N THR A 469 21.25 -2.77 3.13
CA THR A 469 22.14 -2.11 4.12
C THR A 469 21.51 -0.99 4.94
N GLY A 470 20.25 -0.63 4.69
CA GLY A 470 19.47 0.15 5.66
C GLY A 470 19.49 -0.48 7.07
N PHE A 471 19.60 -1.81 7.16
CA PHE A 471 19.69 -2.53 8.44
C PHE A 471 21.11 -2.55 9.04
N ARG A 472 22.17 -2.68 8.21
CA ARG A 472 23.59 -2.63 8.69
C ARG A 472 24.04 -1.23 9.08
N GLN A 473 23.38 -0.17 8.63
CA GLN A 473 23.62 1.21 9.08
C GLN A 473 23.44 1.39 10.60
N PHE A 474 22.68 0.51 11.27
CA PHE A 474 22.61 0.47 12.73
C PHE A 474 23.94 0.08 13.39
N ALA A 475 24.77 -0.73 12.71
CA ALA A 475 26.08 -1.16 13.19
C ALA A 475 27.25 -0.31 12.63
N SER A 476 27.04 0.45 11.56
CA SER A 476 28.11 1.19 10.85
C SER A 476 27.92 2.71 10.86
N PHE A 477 27.63 3.29 12.03
CA PHE A 477 27.48 4.74 12.25
C PHE A 477 28.76 5.57 11.92
N PHE A 478 29.82 4.95 11.40
CA PHE A 478 31.14 5.57 11.18
C PHE A 478 31.67 5.59 9.74
N SER A 479 30.92 5.23 8.70
CA SER A 479 31.45 5.30 7.32
C SER A 479 30.45 5.78 6.27
N ASN A 480 30.41 7.10 6.01
CA ASN A 480 29.66 7.69 4.88
C ASN A 480 30.20 7.28 3.49
N GLN A 481 31.41 6.69 3.40
CA GLN A 481 32.02 6.26 2.14
C GLN A 481 31.25 5.12 1.43
N SER A 482 30.51 4.26 2.15
CA SER A 482 30.00 3.01 1.55
C SER A 482 28.74 3.16 0.68
N LYS A 483 28.04 4.30 0.74
CA LYS A 483 26.82 4.57 -0.06
C LYS A 483 27.15 5.14 -1.43
N PHE A 484 28.08 6.11 -1.47
CA PHE A 484 28.51 6.76 -2.71
C PHE A 484 29.13 5.75 -3.69
N ASP A 485 29.93 4.83 -3.15
CA ASP A 485 30.58 3.73 -3.86
C ASP A 485 29.60 2.77 -4.59
N ARG A 486 28.36 2.60 -4.11
CA ARG A 486 27.41 1.61 -4.68
C ARG A 486 26.59 2.15 -5.83
N LYS A 487 26.12 3.39 -5.73
CA LYS A 487 25.38 4.04 -6.82
C LYS A 487 26.26 4.16 -8.04
N ASN A 488 27.51 4.59 -7.85
CA ASN A 488 28.48 4.65 -8.93
C ASN A 488 28.68 3.28 -9.59
N LYS A 489 28.80 2.20 -8.80
CA LYS A 489 28.90 0.82 -9.35
C LYS A 489 27.69 0.36 -10.14
N ILE A 490 26.48 0.79 -9.78
CA ILE A 490 25.27 0.47 -10.54
C ILE A 490 25.27 1.25 -11.85
N GLU A 491 25.59 2.54 -11.82
CA GLU A 491 25.67 3.37 -13.03
C GLU A 491 26.79 2.90 -13.98
N ASP A 492 27.96 2.56 -13.44
CA ASP A 492 29.06 1.96 -14.21
C ASP A 492 28.62 0.64 -14.86
N ALA A 493 27.92 -0.23 -14.12
CA ALA A 493 27.40 -1.47 -14.69
C ALA A 493 26.32 -1.23 -15.76
N LYS A 494 25.49 -0.19 -15.63
CA LYS A 494 24.55 0.22 -16.69
C LYS A 494 25.29 0.73 -17.93
N SER A 495 26.39 1.46 -17.76
CA SER A 495 27.25 1.87 -18.88
C SER A 495 27.85 0.67 -19.61
N ILE A 496 28.29 -0.36 -18.88
CA ILE A 496 28.74 -1.64 -19.49
C ILE A 496 27.60 -2.33 -20.24
N LEU A 497 26.39 -2.33 -19.67
CA LEU A 497 25.21 -2.92 -20.31
C LEU A 497 24.86 -2.20 -21.62
N GLN A 498 24.95 -0.86 -21.63
CA GLN A 498 24.74 -0.04 -22.81
C GLN A 498 25.80 -0.33 -23.87
N LEU A 499 27.08 -0.36 -23.49
CA LEU A 499 28.18 -0.73 -24.37
C LEU A 499 27.95 -2.11 -25.02
N LEU A 500 27.51 -3.10 -24.24
CA LEU A 500 27.21 -4.44 -24.76
C LEU A 500 26.04 -4.42 -25.74
N ASN A 501 24.99 -3.65 -25.49
CA ASN A 501 23.81 -3.60 -26.37
C ASN A 501 24.11 -2.91 -27.69
N ASP A 502 24.68 -1.70 -27.63
CA ASP A 502 24.66 -0.72 -28.71
C ASP A 502 26.04 -0.53 -29.37
N GLY A 503 27.07 -1.25 -28.91
CA GLY A 503 28.45 -1.12 -29.40
C GLY A 503 29.09 0.25 -29.11
N THR A 504 28.34 1.17 -28.52
CA THR A 504 28.71 2.57 -28.33
C THR A 504 28.65 2.91 -26.84
N GLY A 505 29.78 3.37 -26.30
CA GLY A 505 29.89 3.78 -24.91
C GLY A 505 31.35 3.97 -24.48
N GLU A 506 31.78 5.23 -24.29
CA GLU A 506 33.05 5.50 -23.61
C GLU A 506 32.83 5.43 -22.10
N ILE A 507 33.41 4.43 -21.45
CA ILE A 507 33.42 4.38 -19.99
C ILE A 507 34.62 5.18 -19.50
N SER A 508 34.39 6.48 -19.25
CA SER A 508 35.39 7.38 -18.71
C SER A 508 35.63 7.08 -17.22
N ALA A 509 36.47 6.06 -16.99
CA ALA A 509 36.99 5.60 -15.71
C ALA A 509 35.99 4.83 -14.80
N ILE A 510 36.00 3.50 -14.91
CA ILE A 510 35.43 2.61 -13.88
C ILE A 510 36.29 2.74 -12.63
N GLN A 511 35.83 3.52 -11.68
CA GLN A 511 36.40 3.55 -10.34
C GLN A 511 35.65 2.52 -9.50
N THR A 512 36.39 1.63 -8.81
CA THR A 512 36.07 1.12 -7.45
C THR A 512 35.52 -0.29 -7.19
N ASP A 513 35.42 -1.24 -8.14
CA ASP A 513 35.22 -2.66 -7.77
C ASP A 513 35.96 -3.66 -8.67
N GLY A 514 36.66 -4.61 -8.06
CA GLY A 514 37.41 -5.64 -8.78
C GLY A 514 36.50 -6.53 -9.65
N LEU A 515 35.30 -6.88 -9.15
CA LEU A 515 34.37 -7.67 -9.94
C LEU A 515 33.80 -6.88 -11.12
N LEU A 516 33.51 -5.59 -10.95
CA LEU A 516 32.98 -4.76 -12.03
C LEU A 516 34.03 -4.48 -13.10
N LEU A 517 35.28 -4.32 -12.70
CA LEU A 517 36.41 -4.21 -13.62
C LEU A 517 36.60 -5.50 -14.41
N GLU A 518 36.53 -6.67 -13.76
CA GLU A 518 36.56 -7.97 -14.44
C GLU A 518 35.42 -8.10 -15.47
N ILE A 519 34.20 -7.65 -15.13
CA ILE A 519 33.06 -7.65 -16.04
C ILE A 519 33.33 -6.75 -17.26
N TYR A 520 33.84 -5.54 -17.04
CA TYR A 520 34.20 -4.61 -18.10
C TYR A 520 35.28 -5.16 -19.02
N ASP A 521 36.39 -5.65 -18.47
CA ASP A 521 37.51 -6.17 -19.26
C ASP A 521 37.06 -7.32 -20.18
N LYS A 522 36.20 -8.20 -19.67
CA LYS A 522 35.61 -9.29 -20.43
C LYS A 522 34.68 -8.78 -21.54
N ALA A 523 33.82 -7.79 -21.24
CA ALA A 523 32.93 -7.17 -22.23
C ALA A 523 33.70 -6.46 -23.34
N SER A 524 34.69 -5.63 -22.99
CA SER A 524 35.54 -4.93 -23.96
C SER A 524 36.37 -5.90 -24.80
N SER A 525 36.91 -6.97 -24.19
CA SER A 525 37.62 -8.01 -24.94
C SER A 525 36.70 -8.70 -25.95
N PHE A 526 35.46 -9.00 -25.57
CA PHE A 526 34.50 -9.64 -26.46
C PHE A 526 34.18 -8.75 -27.67
N ILE A 527 33.93 -7.46 -27.45
CA ILE A 527 33.64 -6.50 -28.54
C ILE A 527 34.83 -6.38 -29.50
N ARG A 528 36.05 -6.19 -28.99
CA ARG A 528 37.26 -6.10 -29.83
C ARG A 528 37.52 -7.34 -30.68
N SER A 529 37.18 -8.53 -30.17
CA SER A 529 37.33 -9.78 -30.91
C SER A 529 36.20 -10.04 -31.92
N ASN A 530 35.14 -9.22 -31.93
CA ASN A 530 33.99 -9.36 -32.81
C ASN A 530 33.64 -8.01 -33.49
N PRO A 531 34.50 -7.49 -34.39
CA PRO A 531 34.37 -6.15 -34.98
C PRO A 531 33.12 -5.95 -35.85
N ALA A 532 32.35 -7.00 -36.15
CA ALA A 532 31.03 -6.87 -36.79
C ALA A 532 29.93 -6.33 -35.86
N LEU A 533 30.28 -6.06 -34.58
CA LEU A 533 29.40 -5.48 -33.56
C LEU A 533 29.70 -4.00 -33.26
N GLU A 534 30.80 -3.44 -33.81
CA GLU A 534 31.07 -1.99 -33.88
C GLU A 534 30.39 -1.40 -35.13
#